data_AF-A0A1Q5JZE8-F1
#
_entry.id   AF-A0A1Q5JZE8-F1
#
_cell.length_a   1.000
_cell.length_b   1.000
_cell.length_c   1.000
_cell.angle_alpha   90.00
_cell.angle_beta   90.00
_cell.angle_gamma   90.00
#
_symmetry.space_group_name_H-M   'P 1'
#
loop_
_entity.id
_entity.type
_entity.pdbx_description
1 polymer ?
#
loop_
_entity_poly.entity_id
_entity_poly.type
_entity_poly.pdbx_seq_one_letter_code
_entity_poly.pdbx_strand_id
1 'polypeptide(L)'
;MTDALPAQVRRRPWAHRTRLGVDLALAIPLFLLETAWLVLDWTYGYGLEVWAAQGEQARIDAAGLAHIGRVRMLLIAVLVLAVLAALFRARWTVITHLLVALLAGGSLTAAQQEWDDSHTSPPGCIRYSANC
;
A
#
# COMPACT_ATOMS: atom_id res chain seq x y z
N MET A 1 3.49 -2.60 66.72
CA MET A 1 2.19 -2.52 66.02
C MET A 1 2.42 -1.69 64.76
N THR A 2 2.51 -2.35 63.62
CA THR A 2 2.81 -1.74 62.31
C THR A 2 1.56 -1.84 61.45
N ASP A 3 0.83 -0.74 61.34
CA ASP A 3 -0.30 -0.64 60.41
C ASP A 3 0.23 -0.33 59.01
N ALA A 4 0.23 -1.34 58.14
CA ALA A 4 0.50 -1.18 56.73
C ALA A 4 -0.77 -0.67 56.03
N LEU A 5 -0.74 0.58 55.55
CA LEU A 5 -1.79 1.13 54.70
C LEU A 5 -1.87 0.32 53.38
N PRO A 6 -3.08 -0.08 52.92
CA PRO A 6 -3.21 -0.80 51.67
C PRO A 6 -2.86 0.12 50.50
N ALA A 7 -1.88 -0.30 49.69
CA ALA A 7 -1.51 0.37 48.46
C ALA A 7 -2.73 0.53 47.55
N GLN A 8 -3.11 1.78 47.28
CA GLN A 8 -4.13 2.10 46.29
C GLN A 8 -3.70 1.56 44.92
N VAL A 9 -4.31 0.46 44.50
CA VAL A 9 -4.23 -0.03 43.12
C VAL A 9 -4.89 1.03 42.23
N ARG A 10 -4.07 1.94 41.68
CA ARG A 10 -4.47 2.88 40.62
C ARG A 10 -4.92 2.09 39.40
N ARG A 11 -6.21 1.76 39.34
CA ARG A 11 -6.85 1.30 38.12
C ARG A 11 -6.80 2.45 37.11
N ARG A 12 -5.80 2.44 36.23
CA ARG A 12 -5.77 3.29 35.03
C ARG A 12 -6.98 2.90 34.17
N PRO A 13 -7.96 3.79 33.95
CA PRO A 13 -9.19 3.45 33.23
C PRO A 13 -8.99 3.25 31.72
N TRP A 14 -7.77 3.44 31.21
CA TRP A 14 -7.40 3.38 29.79
C TRP A 14 -6.70 2.08 29.37
N ALA A 15 -6.93 0.99 30.11
CA ALA A 15 -6.35 -0.33 29.84
C ALA A 15 -7.28 -1.24 29.01
N HIS A 16 -8.16 -0.68 28.18
CA HIS A 16 -8.84 -1.45 27.14
C HIS A 16 -7.87 -1.64 25.96
N ARG A 17 -6.89 -2.52 26.17
CA ARG A 17 -6.12 -3.12 25.09
C ARG A 17 -7.14 -3.90 24.26
N THR A 18 -7.31 -3.57 22.98
CA THR A 18 -8.12 -4.35 22.04
C THR A 18 -7.79 -5.82 22.22
N ARG A 19 -8.81 -6.66 22.45
CA ARG A 19 -8.60 -8.10 22.68
C ARG A 19 -7.82 -8.62 21.48
N LEU A 20 -6.66 -9.22 21.75
CA LEU A 20 -5.70 -9.65 20.74
C LEU A 20 -6.33 -10.52 19.63
N GLY A 21 -7.38 -11.28 19.96
CA GLY A 21 -8.16 -12.05 18.99
C GLY A 21 -8.97 -11.21 18.01
N VAL A 22 -9.52 -10.06 18.41
CA VAL A 22 -10.26 -9.14 17.52
C VAL A 22 -9.28 -8.42 16.58
N ASP A 23 -8.11 -8.03 17.09
CA ASP A 23 -7.04 -7.41 16.28
C ASP A 23 -6.56 -8.38 15.18
N LEU A 24 -6.29 -9.66 15.52
CA LEU A 24 -5.93 -10.67 14.52
C LEU A 24 -7.06 -11.01 13.55
N ALA A 25 -8.29 -11.15 14.04
CA ALA A 25 -9.44 -11.49 13.21
C ALA A 25 -9.77 -10.39 12.18
N LEU A 26 -9.37 -9.14 12.44
CA LEU A 26 -9.47 -8.05 11.45
C LEU A 26 -8.22 -7.98 10.57
N ALA A 27 -7.02 -8.12 11.15
CA ALA A 27 -5.75 -8.00 10.44
C ALA A 27 -5.59 -9.04 9.33
N ILE A 28 -5.91 -10.32 9.61
CA ILE A 28 -5.70 -11.40 8.65
C ILE A 28 -6.59 -11.22 7.40
N PRO A 29 -7.91 -11.03 7.51
CA PRO A 29 -8.75 -10.83 6.33
C PRO A 29 -8.41 -9.56 5.57
N LEU A 30 -8.10 -8.45 6.26
CA LEU A 30 -7.70 -7.20 5.60
C LEU A 30 -6.40 -7.37 4.82
N PHE A 31 -5.39 -7.99 5.43
CA PHE A 31 -4.13 -8.28 4.77
C PHE A 31 -4.32 -9.14 3.53
N LEU A 32 -5.12 -10.22 3.64
CA LEU A 32 -5.41 -11.10 2.52
C LEU A 32 -6.21 -10.39 1.43
N LEU A 33 -7.20 -9.57 1.80
CA LEU A 33 -8.02 -8.82 0.85
C LEU A 33 -7.19 -7.80 0.07
N GLU A 34 -6.35 -7.03 0.75
CA GLU A 34 -5.47 -6.03 0.15
C GLU A 34 -4.44 -6.68 -0.78
N THR A 35 -3.81 -7.76 -0.32
CA THR A 35 -2.83 -8.52 -1.12
C THR A 35 -3.50 -9.18 -2.33
N ALA A 36 -4.65 -9.82 -2.14
CA ALA A 36 -5.40 -10.43 -3.23
C ALA A 36 -5.84 -9.39 -4.27
N TRP A 37 -6.32 -8.23 -3.82
CA TRP A 37 -6.68 -7.14 -4.73
C TRP A 37 -5.48 -6.68 -5.57
N LEU A 38 -4.32 -6.44 -4.94
CA LEU A 38 -3.10 -6.05 -5.65
C LEU A 38 -2.70 -7.08 -6.71
N VAL A 39 -2.72 -8.37 -6.36
CA VAL A 39 -2.36 -9.46 -7.28
C VAL A 39 -3.36 -9.57 -8.43
N LEU A 40 -4.66 -9.45 -8.15
CA LEU A 40 -5.71 -9.52 -9.16
C LEU A 40 -5.67 -8.32 -10.10
N ASP A 41 -5.46 -7.10 -9.58
CA ASP A 41 -5.32 -5.91 -10.41
C ASP A 41 -4.10 -5.98 -11.33
N TRP A 42 -2.96 -6.47 -10.81
CA TRP A 42 -1.76 -6.68 -11.61
C TRP A 42 -2.00 -7.72 -12.72
N THR A 43 -2.48 -8.91 -12.34
CA THR A 43 -2.59 -10.06 -13.26
C THR A 43 -3.71 -9.89 -14.27
N TYR A 44 -4.88 -9.45 -13.81
CA TYR A 44 -6.08 -9.39 -14.64
C TYR A 44 -6.41 -7.97 -15.09
N GLY A 45 -6.26 -6.96 -14.24
CA GLY A 45 -6.54 -5.58 -14.64
C GLY A 45 -5.53 -5.10 -15.68
N TYR A 46 -4.30 -4.88 -15.23
CA TYR A 46 -3.21 -4.41 -16.09
C TYR A 46 -2.87 -5.44 -17.17
N GLY A 47 -2.73 -6.71 -16.81
CA GLY A 47 -2.41 -7.78 -17.75
C GLY A 47 -3.38 -7.86 -18.93
N LEU A 48 -4.70 -7.90 -18.70
CA LEU A 48 -5.67 -7.98 -19.80
C LEU A 48 -5.69 -6.72 -20.66
N GLU A 49 -5.51 -5.54 -20.08
CA GLU A 49 -5.45 -4.28 -20.83
C GLU A 49 -4.23 -4.24 -21.77
N VAL A 50 -3.06 -4.71 -21.30
CA VAL A 50 -1.84 -4.82 -22.13
C VAL A 50 -2.00 -5.87 -23.23
N TRP A 51 -2.54 -7.05 -22.91
CA TRP A 51 -2.83 -8.08 -23.92
C TRP A 51 -3.84 -7.57 -24.98
N ALA A 52 -4.88 -6.84 -24.55
CA ALA A 52 -5.88 -6.27 -25.44
C ALA A 52 -5.35 -5.08 -26.26
N ALA A 53 -4.24 -4.46 -25.84
CA ALA A 53 -3.59 -3.41 -26.61
C ALA A 53 -2.89 -3.94 -27.87
N GLN A 54 -2.66 -5.26 -27.98
CA GLN A 54 -2.05 -5.92 -29.15
C GLN A 54 -0.73 -5.27 -29.64
N GLY A 55 0.04 -4.65 -28.73
CA GLY A 55 1.29 -3.95 -29.08
C GLY A 55 1.13 -2.48 -29.46
N GLU A 56 -0.08 -1.91 -29.44
CA GLU A 56 -0.29 -0.48 -29.62
C GLU A 56 0.24 0.30 -28.40
N GLN A 57 1.38 0.96 -28.56
CA GLN A 57 2.12 1.59 -27.45
C GLN A 57 1.26 2.61 -26.69
N ALA A 58 0.51 3.46 -27.40
CA ALA A 58 -0.35 4.47 -26.76
C ALA A 58 -1.43 3.86 -25.85
N ARG A 59 -1.91 2.65 -26.17
CA ARG A 59 -2.88 1.93 -25.33
C ARG A 59 -2.21 1.22 -24.15
N ILE A 60 -1.00 0.70 -24.34
CA ILE A 60 -0.18 0.12 -23.26
C ILE A 60 0.16 1.22 -22.23
N ASP A 61 0.54 2.40 -22.71
CA ASP A 61 0.88 3.54 -21.87
C ASP A 61 -0.30 4.03 -21.03
N ALA A 62 -1.49 4.11 -21.64
CA ALA A 62 -2.72 4.45 -20.94
C ALA A 62 -3.08 3.42 -19.85
N ALA A 63 -2.91 2.13 -20.14
CA ALA A 63 -3.11 1.05 -19.17
C ALA A 63 -2.10 1.13 -18.01
N GLY A 64 -0.83 1.44 -18.31
CA GLY A 64 0.22 1.66 -17.32
C GLY A 64 -0.11 2.81 -16.37
N LEU A 65 -0.51 3.97 -16.90
CA LEU A 65 -0.94 5.12 -16.09
C LEU A 65 -2.17 4.81 -15.23
N ALA A 66 -3.14 4.07 -15.78
CA ALA A 66 -4.32 3.65 -15.02
C ALA A 66 -3.95 2.71 -13.87
N HIS A 67 -3.06 1.75 -14.11
CA HIS A 67 -2.55 0.84 -13.08
C HIS A 67 -1.78 1.58 -11.98
N ILE A 68 -0.85 2.48 -12.34
CA ILE A 68 -0.13 3.33 -11.37
C ILE A 68 -1.13 4.12 -10.51
N GLY A 69 -2.15 4.70 -11.14
CA GLY A 69 -3.21 5.43 -10.44
C GLY A 69 -3.97 4.56 -9.42
N ARG A 70 -4.36 3.34 -9.79
CA ARG A 70 -5.05 2.40 -8.89
C ARG A 70 -4.17 1.95 -7.73
N VAL A 71 -2.91 1.59 -7.98
CA VAL A 71 -1.95 1.21 -6.94
C VAL A 71 -1.70 2.37 -5.98
N ARG A 72 -1.62 3.61 -6.48
CA ARG A 72 -1.48 4.81 -5.66
C ARG A 72 -2.68 5.03 -4.73
N MET A 73 -3.91 4.87 -5.24
CA MET A 73 -5.11 4.97 -4.40
C MET A 73 -5.13 3.90 -3.31
N LEU A 74 -4.74 2.66 -3.65
CA LEU A 74 -4.64 1.57 -2.68
C LEU A 74 -3.61 1.89 -1.59
N LEU A 75 -2.42 2.37 -1.97
CA LEU A 75 -1.39 2.79 -1.01
C LEU A 75 -1.93 3.85 -0.03
N ILE A 76 -2.65 4.87 -0.54
CA ILE A 76 -3.27 5.89 0.31
C ILE A 76 -4.29 5.27 1.27
N ALA A 77 -5.17 4.40 0.77
CA ALA A 77 -6.19 3.74 1.58
C ALA A 77 -5.56 2.88 2.70
N VAL A 78 -4.54 2.09 2.38
CA VAL A 78 -3.81 1.24 3.34
C VAL A 78 -3.12 2.10 4.41
N LEU A 79 -2.50 3.22 4.03
CA LEU A 79 -1.90 4.15 5.00
C LEU A 79 -2.95 4.76 5.94
N VAL A 80 -4.11 5.14 5.42
CA VAL A 80 -5.23 5.63 6.25
C VAL A 80 -5.67 4.56 7.25
N LEU A 81 -5.83 3.31 6.81
CA LEU A 81 -6.17 2.18 7.68
C LEU A 81 -5.08 1.92 8.72
N ALA A 82 -3.80 2.01 8.36
CA ALA A 82 -2.69 1.90 9.29
C ALA A 82 -2.73 2.98 10.38
N VAL A 83 -3.02 4.23 10.02
CA VAL A 83 -3.16 5.34 10.98
C VAL A 83 -4.35 5.12 11.90
N LEU A 84 -5.50 4.69 11.37
CA LEU A 84 -6.68 4.36 12.17
C LEU A 84 -6.36 3.22 13.15
N ALA A 85 -5.72 2.15 12.69
CA ALA A 85 -5.29 1.03 13.53
C ALA A 85 -4.33 1.47 14.65
N ALA A 86 -3.42 2.40 14.36
CA ALA A 86 -2.50 2.96 15.34
C ALA A 86 -3.24 3.76 16.43
N LEU A 87 -4.24 4.56 16.05
CA LEU A 87 -5.11 5.29 16.99
C LEU A 87 -5.86 4.33 17.91
N PHE A 88 -6.34 3.20 17.39
CA PHE A 88 -7.00 2.15 18.18
C PHE A 88 -6.04 1.21 18.94
N ARG A 89 -4.72 1.48 18.92
CA ARG A 89 -3.65 0.64 19.53
C ARG A 89 -3.71 -0.83 19.12
N ALA A 90 -4.18 -1.09 17.90
CA ALA A 90 -4.29 -2.39 17.31
C ALA A 90 -2.94 -2.73 16.63
N ARG A 91 -1.98 -3.18 17.44
CA ARG A 91 -0.57 -3.29 17.02
C ARG A 91 -0.36 -4.25 15.83
N TRP A 92 -1.20 -5.27 15.69
CA TRP A 92 -1.04 -6.25 14.62
C TRP A 92 -1.62 -5.76 13.30
N THR A 93 -2.79 -5.11 13.32
CA THR A 93 -3.35 -4.43 12.13
C THR A 93 -2.42 -3.34 11.60
N VAL A 94 -1.73 -2.59 12.48
CA VAL A 94 -0.71 -1.62 12.04
C VAL A 94 0.41 -2.30 11.27
N ILE A 95 0.99 -3.39 11.80
CA ILE A 95 2.09 -4.11 11.14
C ILE A 95 1.64 -4.66 9.79
N THR A 96 0.44 -5.25 9.69
CA THR A 96 -0.06 -5.79 8.43
C THR A 96 -0.25 -4.71 7.37
N HIS A 97 -0.85 -3.57 7.73
CA HIS A 97 -1.00 -2.47 6.77
C HIS A 97 0.34 -1.85 6.38
N LEU A 98 1.32 -1.79 7.29
CA LEU A 98 2.67 -1.34 6.93
C LEU A 98 3.36 -2.29 5.94
N LEU A 99 3.17 -3.61 6.09
CA LEU A 99 3.68 -4.58 5.12
C LEU A 99 3.03 -4.41 3.75
N VAL A 100 1.71 -4.23 3.71
CA VAL A 100 0.99 -3.96 2.45
C VAL A 100 1.42 -2.63 1.84
N ALA A 101 1.61 -1.59 2.66
CA ALA A 101 2.10 -0.30 2.18
C ALA A 101 3.51 -0.40 1.59
N LEU A 102 4.40 -1.20 2.18
CA LEU A 102 5.72 -1.49 1.61
C LEU A 102 5.62 -2.22 0.27
N LEU A 103 4.72 -3.20 0.14
CA LEU A 103 4.48 -3.91 -1.11
C LEU A 103 3.93 -2.98 -2.21
N ALA A 104 2.88 -2.22 -1.90
CA ALA A 104 2.27 -1.26 -2.83
C ALA A 104 3.22 -0.11 -3.19
N GLY A 105 4.01 0.37 -2.23
CA GLY A 105 5.04 1.38 -2.48
C GLY A 105 6.17 0.84 -3.35
N GLY A 106 6.61 -0.39 -3.11
CA GLY A 106 7.62 -1.07 -3.92
C GLY A 106 7.16 -1.30 -5.36
N SER A 107 5.93 -1.79 -5.55
CA SER A 107 5.36 -1.99 -6.89
C SER A 107 5.18 -0.66 -7.63
N LEU A 108 4.70 0.39 -6.94
CA LEU A 108 4.57 1.72 -7.53
C LEU A 108 5.93 2.31 -7.94
N THR A 109 6.95 2.13 -7.11
CA THR A 109 8.31 2.62 -7.42
C THR A 109 8.87 1.88 -8.63
N ALA A 110 8.71 0.56 -8.70
CA ALA A 110 9.15 -0.23 -9.84
C ALA A 110 8.41 0.15 -11.14
N ALA A 111 7.08 0.33 -11.08
CA ALA A 111 6.29 0.76 -12.22
C ALA A 111 6.65 2.17 -12.69
N GLN A 112 6.93 3.08 -11.74
CA GLN A 112 7.36 4.44 -12.06
C GLN A 112 8.76 4.45 -12.70
N GLN A 113 9.68 3.63 -12.20
CA GLN A 113 11.02 3.54 -12.75
C GLN A 113 11.02 2.97 -14.17
N GLU A 114 10.26 1.91 -14.42
CA GLU A 114 10.08 1.35 -15.77
C GLU A 114 9.48 2.37 -16.74
N TRP A 115 8.49 3.13 -16.26
CA TRP A 115 7.89 4.22 -17.03
C TRP A 115 8.92 5.29 -17.39
N ASP A 116 9.70 5.74 -16.42
CA ASP A 116 10.73 6.76 -16.61
C ASP A 116 11.82 6.26 -17.56
N ASP A 117 12.29 5.01 -17.43
CA ASP A 117 13.30 4.42 -18.32
C ASP A 117 12.79 4.31 -19.77
N SER A 118 11.51 3.97 -19.95
CA SER A 118 10.88 3.84 -21.28
C SER A 118 10.58 5.19 -21.96
N HIS A 119 10.42 6.26 -21.17
CA HIS A 119 10.00 7.59 -21.65
C HIS A 119 11.07 8.67 -21.51
N THR A 120 12.22 8.36 -20.91
CA THR A 120 13.36 9.27 -20.88
C THR A 120 14.00 9.31 -22.26
N SER A 121 13.93 10.46 -22.92
CA SER A 121 14.66 10.68 -24.18
C SER A 121 16.16 10.49 -23.93
N PRO A 122 16.91 9.81 -24.83
CA PRO A 122 18.34 9.60 -24.64
C PRO A 122 19.02 10.96 -24.38
N PRO A 123 19.97 11.03 -23.42
CA PRO A 123 20.54 12.29 -22.91
C PRO A 123 21.34 13.14 -23.92
N GLY A 124 21.21 12.86 -25.23
CA GLY A 124 21.78 13.64 -26.33
C GLY A 124 20.75 14.28 -27.26
N CYS A 125 19.45 14.00 -27.15
CA CYS A 125 18.45 14.60 -28.05
C CYS A 125 17.96 15.96 -27.50
N ILE A 126 18.89 16.91 -27.45
CA ILE A 126 18.58 18.31 -27.20
C ILE A 126 17.83 18.84 -28.42
N ARG A 127 16.64 19.38 -28.17
CA ARG A 127 15.60 19.88 -29.09
C ARG A 127 16.02 21.03 -30.03
N TYR A 128 17.31 21.17 -30.35
CA TYR A 128 17.86 22.25 -31.19
C TYR A 128 18.38 21.82 -32.56
N SER A 129 18.45 20.52 -32.86
CA SER A 129 18.71 20.05 -34.22
C SER A 129 17.50 19.32 -34.75
N ALA A 130 16.71 20.04 -35.56
CA ALA A 130 15.80 19.41 -36.50
C ALA A 130 16.65 18.59 -37.47
N ASN A 131 16.85 17.31 -37.16
CA ASN A 131 17.24 16.20 -38.04
C ASN A 131 17.57 14.99 -37.16
N CYS A 132 16.53 14.30 -36.69
CA CYS A 132 16.56 12.86 -36.45
C CYS A 132 15.45 12.25 -37.30
#